data_AF-A0A1I8FUJ8-F1
#
_entry.id   AF-A0A1I8FUJ8-F1
#
_cell.length_a   1.000
_cell.length_b   1.000
_cell.length_c   1.000
_cell.angle_alpha   90.00
_cell.angle_beta   90.00
_cell.angle_gamma   90.00
#
_symmetry.space_group_name_H-M   'P 1'
#
loop_
_entity.id
_entity.type
_entity.pdbx_description
1 polymer ?
#
loop_
_entity_poly.entity_id
_entity_poly.type
_entity_poly.pdbx_seq_one_letter_code
_entity_poly.pdbx_strand_id
1 'polypeptide(L)'
;MTHELCSSVCALGGFQFAALQAIYWCFCGNSYGSLGAASDSECNLACSGNSGQNCGGDYRNRVLRLSYTGSSEDACMNRNVFVPGNRTFVELSVPDAPAFRTLQCAGLPECLHRCRSGCQAVIFSQQQRLCHLLEFAAVPAALSSASSGDFFVRR
;
A
#
# COMPACT_ATOMS: atom_id res chain seq x y z
N MET A 1 -20.35 13.35 -3.16
CA MET A 1 -18.91 13.61 -2.94
C MET A 1 -18.70 14.12 -1.52
N THR A 2 -17.68 13.62 -0.80
CA THR A 2 -17.26 14.13 0.53
C THR A 2 -15.75 14.32 0.54
N HIS A 3 -15.21 15.01 1.55
CA HIS A 3 -13.77 15.19 1.71
C HIS A 3 -13.05 13.84 1.84
N GLU A 4 -13.61 12.92 2.61
CA GLU A 4 -13.03 11.60 2.89
C GLU A 4 -13.00 10.74 1.63
N LEU A 5 -14.09 10.75 0.84
CA LEU A 5 -14.17 9.97 -0.39
C LEU A 5 -13.19 10.49 -1.44
N CYS A 6 -13.11 11.80 -1.64
CA CYS A 6 -12.15 12.36 -2.60
C CYS A 6 -10.71 12.10 -2.16
N SER A 7 -10.43 12.27 -0.87
CA SER A 7 -9.12 12.00 -0.30
C SER A 7 -8.71 10.53 -0.43
N SER A 8 -9.64 9.59 -0.19
CA SER A 8 -9.34 8.16 -0.31
C SER A 8 -9.07 7.75 -1.76
N VAL A 9 -9.85 8.25 -2.72
CA VAL A 9 -9.63 7.99 -4.14
C VAL A 9 -8.28 8.52 -4.61
N CYS A 10 -7.92 9.75 -4.24
CA CYS A 10 -6.63 10.33 -4.58
C CYS A 10 -5.47 9.65 -3.84
N ALA A 11 -5.70 9.17 -2.62
CA ALA A 11 -4.73 8.35 -1.90
C ALA A 11 -4.47 7.03 -2.62
N LEU A 12 -5.48 6.35 -3.20
CA LEU A 12 -5.25 5.14 -4.00
C LEU A 12 -4.30 5.37 -5.19
N GLY A 13 -4.29 6.59 -5.74
CA GLY A 13 -3.38 7.01 -6.80
C GLY A 13 -2.01 7.52 -6.33
N GLY A 14 -1.75 7.57 -5.02
CA GLY A 14 -0.49 8.04 -4.45
C GLY A 14 -0.24 9.55 -4.62
N PHE A 15 -1.30 10.35 -4.76
CA PHE A 15 -1.19 11.80 -4.94
C PHE A 15 -0.97 12.54 -3.62
N GLN A 16 -0.23 13.63 -3.63
CA GLN A 16 -0.01 14.45 -2.42
C GLN A 16 -1.24 15.31 -2.03
N PHE A 17 -2.10 15.62 -3.01
CA PHE A 17 -3.23 16.52 -2.83
C PHE A 17 -4.49 15.96 -3.49
N ALA A 18 -5.63 16.23 -2.84
CA ALA A 18 -6.95 16.11 -3.42
C ALA A 18 -7.59 17.50 -3.51
N ALA A 19 -8.47 17.72 -4.48
CA ALA A 19 -9.18 18.97 -4.63
C ALA A 19 -10.66 18.74 -4.98
N LEU A 20 -11.54 19.48 -4.30
CA LEU A 20 -12.98 19.42 -4.53
C LEU A 20 -13.45 20.72 -5.20
N GLN A 21 -14.32 20.59 -6.19
CA GLN A 21 -14.87 21.72 -6.95
C GLN A 21 -16.36 21.49 -7.25
N ALA A 22 -17.13 22.57 -7.29
CA ALA A 22 -18.53 22.61 -7.70
C ALA A 22 -19.36 21.42 -7.16
N ILE A 23 -19.35 21.23 -5.83
CA ILE A 23 -20.23 20.30 -5.07
C ILE A 23 -19.90 18.80 -5.23
N TYR A 24 -19.42 18.35 -6.39
CA TYR A 24 -19.28 16.92 -6.71
C TYR A 24 -17.99 16.51 -7.43
N TRP A 25 -17.19 17.45 -7.95
CA TRP A 25 -15.94 17.09 -8.60
C TRP A 25 -14.83 16.78 -7.60
N CYS A 26 -13.98 15.82 -7.99
CA CYS A 26 -12.78 15.44 -7.25
C CYS A 26 -11.61 15.37 -8.23
N PHE A 27 -10.51 16.01 -7.87
CA PHE A 27 -9.27 16.05 -8.64
C PHE A 27 -8.11 15.59 -7.75
N CYS A 28 -7.14 14.91 -8.36
CA CYS A 28 -5.94 14.45 -7.69
C CYS A 28 -4.70 15.09 -8.33
N GLY A 29 -3.72 15.46 -7.51
CA GLY A 29 -2.53 16.14 -8.00
C GLY A 29 -1.35 16.07 -7.04
N ASN A 30 -0.16 16.25 -7.59
CA ASN A 30 1.09 16.35 -6.81
C ASN A 30 1.56 17.80 -6.61
N SER A 31 0.85 18.75 -7.21
CA SER A 31 1.05 20.18 -7.04
C SER A 31 -0.29 20.89 -7.21
N TYR A 32 -0.40 22.12 -6.69
CA TYR A 32 -1.58 22.97 -6.80
C TYR A 32 -1.17 24.45 -6.78
N GLY A 33 -2.11 25.35 -7.07
CA GLY A 33 -1.91 26.80 -6.91
C GLY A 33 -1.37 27.53 -8.14
N SER A 34 -1.35 26.91 -9.32
CA SER A 34 -0.95 27.60 -10.58
C SER A 34 -1.80 28.83 -10.91
N LEU A 35 -3.02 28.91 -10.37
CA LEU A 35 -3.95 30.04 -10.53
C LEU A 35 -4.02 30.96 -9.29
N GLY A 36 -3.17 30.73 -8.29
CA GLY A 36 -3.18 31.48 -7.03
C GLY A 36 -4.24 31.01 -6.03
N ALA A 37 -4.26 31.67 -4.85
CA ALA A 37 -5.23 31.41 -3.80
C ALA A 37 -6.48 32.28 -3.98
N ALA A 38 -7.64 31.70 -3.75
CA ALA A 38 -8.92 32.39 -3.75
C ALA A 38 -9.37 32.74 -2.33
N SER A 39 -10.36 33.62 -2.21
CA SER A 39 -10.97 33.91 -0.91
C SER A 39 -11.73 32.68 -0.40
N ASP A 40 -11.65 32.40 0.89
CA ASP A 40 -12.39 31.30 1.52
C ASP A 40 -13.91 31.42 1.32
N SER A 41 -14.41 32.65 1.17
CA SER A 41 -15.81 32.93 0.89
C SER A 41 -16.29 32.39 -0.46
N GLU A 42 -15.38 32.21 -1.44
CA GLU A 42 -15.70 31.63 -2.75
C GLU A 42 -15.61 30.08 -2.74
N CYS A 43 -15.20 29.49 -1.61
CA CYS A 43 -15.05 28.04 -1.41
C CYS A 43 -16.13 27.48 -0.46
N ASN A 44 -17.38 27.91 -0.63
CA ASN A 44 -18.48 27.72 0.32
C ASN A 44 -19.63 26.82 -0.18
N LEU A 45 -19.50 26.17 -1.35
CA LEU A 45 -20.54 25.26 -1.83
C LEU A 45 -20.54 23.98 -1.02
N ALA A 46 -21.70 23.58 -0.51
CA ALA A 46 -21.85 22.36 0.29
C ALA A 46 -21.56 21.10 -0.53
N CYS A 47 -20.92 20.10 0.06
CA CYS A 47 -20.62 18.83 -0.58
C CYS A 47 -21.89 18.00 -0.82
N SER A 48 -22.00 17.38 -1.99
CA SER A 48 -23.16 16.53 -2.36
C SER A 48 -23.37 15.32 -1.46
N GLY A 49 -22.31 14.82 -0.80
CA GLY A 49 -22.39 13.67 0.12
C GLY A 49 -22.43 14.04 1.60
N ASN A 50 -22.19 15.32 1.94
CA ASN A 50 -22.20 15.81 3.33
C ASN A 50 -22.36 17.33 3.34
N SER A 51 -23.56 17.84 3.60
CA SER A 51 -23.84 19.28 3.60
C SER A 51 -23.15 20.06 4.71
N GLY A 52 -22.57 19.39 5.72
CA GLY A 52 -21.73 20.01 6.74
C GLY A 52 -20.29 20.29 6.28
N GLN A 53 -19.92 19.89 5.07
CA GLN A 53 -18.61 20.10 4.46
C GLN A 53 -18.73 21.01 3.23
N ASN A 54 -17.73 21.85 3.00
CA ASN A 54 -17.65 22.69 1.80
C ASN A 54 -16.78 22.03 0.73
N CYS A 55 -17.26 21.86 -0.50
CA CYS A 55 -16.58 21.20 -1.62
C CYS A 55 -16.09 22.19 -2.69
N GLY A 56 -15.58 23.35 -2.27
CA GLY A 56 -15.06 24.39 -3.17
C GLY A 56 -16.15 25.37 -3.65
N GLY A 57 -15.96 25.91 -4.85
CA GLY A 57 -16.88 26.80 -5.57
C GLY A 57 -16.96 26.38 -7.04
N ASP A 58 -17.70 27.12 -7.88
CA ASP A 58 -17.91 26.76 -9.29
C ASP A 58 -16.58 26.60 -10.04
N TYR A 59 -15.63 27.51 -9.79
CA TYR A 59 -14.28 27.48 -10.35
C TYR A 59 -13.22 27.67 -9.26
N ARG A 60 -13.51 27.18 -8.06
CA ARG A 60 -12.64 27.29 -6.89
C ARG A 60 -12.44 25.93 -6.26
N ASN A 61 -11.18 25.56 -6.10
CA ASN A 61 -10.81 24.28 -5.51
C ASN A 61 -10.68 24.44 -4.01
N ARG A 62 -11.39 23.61 -3.24
CA ARG A 62 -10.98 23.31 -1.87
C ARG A 62 -9.91 22.23 -1.93
N VAL A 63 -8.67 22.60 -1.60
CA VAL A 63 -7.53 21.70 -1.63
C VAL A 63 -7.34 21.03 -0.26
N LEU A 64 -7.16 19.71 -0.27
CA LEU A 64 -6.85 18.89 0.89
C LEU A 64 -5.45 18.31 0.72
N ARG A 65 -4.60 18.49 1.73
CA ARG A 65 -3.30 17.82 1.79
C ARG A 65 -3.51 16.41 2.33
N LEU A 66 -3.11 15.41 1.56
CA LEU A 66 -3.20 14.03 1.99
C LEU A 66 -2.05 13.74 2.96
N SER A 67 -2.42 13.39 4.19
CA SER A 67 -1.48 12.99 5.23
C SER A 67 -1.64 11.49 5.42
N TYR A 68 -0.59 10.76 5.06
CA TYR A 68 -0.51 9.35 5.34
C TYR A 68 -0.06 9.21 6.79
N THR A 69 -0.98 8.89 7.71
CA THR A 69 -0.62 8.57 9.10
C THR A 69 0.04 7.20 9.15
N GLY A 70 1.25 7.16 8.61
CA GLY A 70 2.27 6.14 8.84
C GLY A 70 3.53 6.92 9.14
N SER A 71 4.04 6.80 10.36
CA SER A 71 5.43 7.13 10.67
C SER A 71 6.31 6.56 9.56
N SER A 72 7.01 7.43 8.82
CA SER A 72 8.02 7.12 7.80
C SER A 72 7.63 6.05 6.74
N GLU A 73 7.43 6.49 5.50
CA GLU A 73 7.57 5.69 4.27
C GLU A 73 6.58 4.54 3.94
N ASP A 74 5.47 4.33 4.65
CA ASP A 74 4.60 3.16 4.40
C ASP A 74 3.11 3.46 4.17
N ALA A 75 2.72 4.10 3.05
CA ALA A 75 1.29 4.07 2.68
C ALA A 75 0.89 4.12 1.19
N CYS A 76 1.76 4.41 0.22
CA CYS A 76 1.28 4.55 -1.18
C CYS A 76 2.15 3.98 -2.30
N MET A 77 3.00 2.96 -2.05
CA MET A 77 3.62 2.16 -3.14
C MET A 77 3.93 0.69 -2.77
N ASN A 78 3.19 0.03 -1.86
CA ASN A 78 3.46 -1.38 -1.54
C ASN A 78 2.23 -2.28 -1.69
N ARG A 79 2.12 -2.92 -2.86
CA ARG A 79 1.38 -4.19 -3.06
C ARG A 79 1.97 -5.35 -2.24
N ASN A 80 2.74 -5.10 -1.20
CA ASN A 80 3.56 -6.04 -0.46
C ASN A 80 3.18 -6.01 1.02
N VAL A 81 1.88 -6.06 1.32
CA VAL A 81 1.42 -6.19 2.71
C VAL A 81 1.61 -7.65 3.11
N PHE A 82 2.52 -7.90 4.03
CA PHE A 82 2.81 -9.23 4.55
C PHE A 82 2.18 -9.41 5.92
N VAL A 83 1.38 -10.45 6.08
CA VAL A 83 0.75 -10.82 7.36
C VAL A 83 1.27 -12.17 7.83
N PRO A 84 1.39 -12.39 9.16
CA PRO A 84 1.68 -13.72 9.68
C PRO A 84 0.67 -14.75 9.16
N GLY A 85 1.18 -15.88 8.65
CA GLY A 85 0.35 -16.94 8.09
C GLY A 85 0.55 -18.26 8.83
N ASN A 86 -0.44 -19.15 8.71
CA ASN A 86 -0.25 -20.55 9.09
C ASN A 86 0.53 -21.28 8.00
N ARG A 87 1.38 -22.22 8.40
CA ARG A 87 2.18 -23.00 7.46
C ARG A 87 1.37 -24.19 6.94
N THR A 88 1.20 -24.23 5.63
CA THR A 88 0.68 -25.41 4.93
C THR A 88 1.82 -26.01 4.12
N PHE A 89 2.19 -27.26 4.41
CA PHE A 89 3.25 -27.93 3.68
C PHE A 89 2.71 -28.59 2.42
N VAL A 90 3.41 -28.43 1.30
CA VAL A 90 3.03 -29.00 0.00
C VAL A 90 4.21 -29.77 -0.59
N GLU A 91 3.95 -31.00 -1.03
CA GLU A 91 4.88 -31.76 -1.85
C GLU A 91 4.77 -31.30 -3.31
N LEU A 92 5.90 -30.91 -3.89
CA LEU A 92 5.95 -30.54 -5.30
C LEU A 92 6.21 -31.81 -6.12
N SER A 93 5.33 -32.08 -7.07
CA SER A 93 5.43 -33.25 -7.97
C SER A 93 6.51 -33.09 -9.04
N VAL A 94 7.16 -31.91 -9.13
CA VAL A 94 8.22 -31.61 -10.09
C VAL A 94 9.53 -31.34 -9.34
N PRO A 95 10.59 -32.13 -9.54
CA PRO A 95 11.86 -32.02 -8.81
C PRO A 95 12.59 -30.69 -9.00
N ASP A 96 12.41 -30.03 -10.16
CA ASP A 96 13.21 -28.89 -10.60
C ASP A 96 12.44 -27.57 -10.73
N ALA A 97 11.21 -27.49 -10.22
CA ALA A 97 10.47 -26.22 -10.23
C ALA A 97 11.10 -25.25 -9.21
N PRO A 98 11.46 -24.00 -9.59
CA PRO A 98 12.03 -23.01 -8.68
C PRO A 98 10.95 -22.44 -7.75
N ALA A 99 10.35 -23.29 -6.92
CA ALA A 99 9.26 -22.95 -6.01
C ALA A 99 9.62 -21.89 -4.96
N PHE A 100 10.92 -21.75 -4.69
CA PHE A 100 11.44 -20.76 -3.76
C PHE A 100 12.86 -20.34 -4.13
N ARG A 101 13.24 -19.14 -3.69
CA ARG A 101 14.63 -18.66 -3.71
C ARG A 101 15.08 -18.35 -2.30
N THR A 102 16.33 -18.68 -1.99
CA THR A 102 16.94 -18.37 -0.69
C THR A 102 17.97 -17.27 -0.86
N LEU A 103 17.93 -16.28 0.02
CA LEU A 103 18.92 -15.21 0.09
C LEU A 103 19.29 -14.91 1.55
N GLN A 104 20.43 -14.27 1.72
CA GLN A 104 20.85 -13.75 3.03
C GLN A 104 20.37 -12.30 3.16
N CYS A 105 19.67 -11.99 4.24
CA CYS A 105 19.16 -10.65 4.53
C CYS A 105 19.61 -10.20 5.93
N ALA A 106 19.90 -8.92 6.10
CA ALA A 106 20.27 -8.37 7.40
C ALA A 106 19.10 -8.41 8.40
N GLY A 107 17.86 -8.41 7.92
CA GLY A 107 16.66 -8.45 8.74
C GLY A 107 15.37 -8.73 7.97
N LEU A 108 14.27 -8.88 8.71
CA LEU A 108 12.93 -9.12 8.16
C LEU A 108 12.49 -8.03 7.16
N PRO A 109 12.65 -6.72 7.43
CA PRO A 109 12.23 -5.68 6.48
C PRO A 109 12.90 -5.82 5.11
N GLU A 110 14.19 -6.17 5.09
CA GLU A 110 14.91 -6.41 3.83
C GLU A 110 14.37 -7.66 3.12
N CYS A 111 14.09 -8.74 3.85
CA CYS A 111 13.49 -9.96 3.30
C CYS A 111 12.13 -9.68 2.63
N LEU A 112 11.25 -8.94 3.31
CA LEU A 112 9.95 -8.53 2.77
C LEU A 112 10.10 -7.67 1.52
N HIS A 113 11.04 -6.73 1.52
CA HIS A 113 11.29 -5.83 0.39
C HIS A 113 11.80 -6.55 -0.88
N ARG A 114 12.50 -7.69 -0.70
CA ARG A 114 13.01 -8.53 -1.79
C ARG A 114 11.93 -9.43 -2.40
N CYS A 115 10.80 -9.63 -1.72
CA CYS A 115 9.66 -10.39 -2.21
C CYS A 115 8.85 -9.58 -3.24
N ARG A 116 9.36 -9.52 -4.48
CA ARG A 116 8.72 -8.85 -5.62
C ARG A 116 8.23 -9.86 -6.66
N SER A 117 7.43 -9.38 -7.63
CA SER A 117 6.97 -10.05 -8.86
C SER A 117 6.97 -11.60 -8.82
N GLY A 118 5.80 -12.18 -8.54
CA GLY A 118 5.62 -13.65 -8.43
C GLY A 118 5.84 -14.20 -7.01
N CYS A 119 6.50 -13.45 -6.12
CA CYS A 119 6.63 -13.83 -4.72
C CYS A 119 5.33 -13.56 -3.93
N GLN A 120 4.78 -14.61 -3.34
CA GLN A 120 3.51 -14.62 -2.59
C GLN A 120 3.70 -14.83 -1.08
N ALA A 121 4.83 -15.37 -0.63
CA ALA A 121 5.12 -15.52 0.79
C ALA A 121 6.63 -15.47 1.06
N VAL A 122 6.99 -15.25 2.33
CA VAL A 122 8.37 -15.33 2.80
C VAL A 122 8.49 -16.17 4.06
N ILE A 123 9.65 -16.78 4.25
CA ILE A 123 10.10 -17.33 5.54
C ILE A 123 11.39 -16.61 5.91
N PHE A 124 11.47 -16.00 7.09
CA PHE A 124 12.69 -15.34 7.55
C PHE A 124 13.17 -15.91 8.89
N SER A 125 14.42 -16.37 8.94
CA SER A 125 15.09 -16.78 10.17
C SER A 125 16.08 -15.73 10.61
N GLN A 126 15.82 -15.06 11.73
CA GLN A 126 16.74 -14.05 12.27
C GLN A 126 18.06 -14.66 12.75
N GLN A 127 18.02 -15.89 13.28
CA GLN A 127 19.21 -16.59 13.77
C GLN A 127 20.18 -16.93 12.64
N GLN A 128 19.66 -17.36 11.49
CA GLN A 128 20.46 -17.76 10.33
C GLN A 128 20.65 -16.62 9.32
N ARG A 129 19.92 -15.50 9.49
CA ARG A 129 19.81 -14.40 8.52
C ARG A 129 19.40 -14.87 7.12
N LEU A 130 18.65 -15.97 7.06
CA LEU A 130 18.17 -16.56 5.81
C LEU A 130 16.73 -16.13 5.55
N CYS A 131 16.49 -15.72 4.32
CA CYS A 131 15.20 -15.34 3.78
C CYS A 131 14.86 -16.27 2.61
N HIS A 132 13.75 -16.98 2.72
CA HIS A 132 13.19 -17.77 1.64
C HIS A 132 12.03 -17.00 1.03
N LEU A 133 12.09 -16.71 -0.26
CA LEU A 133 11.04 -16.09 -1.07
C LEU A 133 10.27 -17.20 -1.77
N LEU A 134 8.97 -17.28 -1.56
CA LEU A 134 8.12 -18.35 -2.07
C LEU A 134 7.24 -17.82 -3.19
N GLU A 135 7.14 -18.56 -4.28
CA GLU A 135 6.28 -18.21 -5.41
C GLU A 135 4.79 -18.45 -5.13
N PHE A 136 4.47 -19.16 -4.03
CA PHE A 136 3.11 -19.49 -3.59
C PHE A 136 2.95 -19.30 -2.08
N ALA A 137 1.70 -19.13 -1.64
CA ALA A 137 1.34 -18.95 -0.23
C ALA A 137 1.34 -20.27 0.59
N ALA A 138 2.28 -21.16 0.32
CA ALA A 138 2.44 -22.45 0.99
C ALA A 138 3.94 -22.81 1.10
N VAL A 139 4.30 -23.72 2.00
CA VAL A 139 5.69 -24.07 2.29
C VAL A 139 6.05 -25.37 1.55
N PRO A 140 7.03 -25.38 0.63
CA PRO A 140 7.54 -26.61 0.05
C PRO A 140 8.04 -27.57 1.13
N ALA A 141 7.76 -28.87 1.01
CA ALA A 141 8.27 -29.90 1.93
C ALA A 141 9.82 -29.88 2.05
N ALA A 142 10.53 -29.46 0.99
CA ALA A 142 11.98 -29.25 0.99
C ALA A 142 12.48 -28.21 2.00
N LEU A 143 11.61 -27.28 2.43
CA LEU A 143 11.90 -26.27 3.45
C LEU A 143 11.40 -26.67 4.85
N SER A 144 11.05 -27.94 5.07
CA SER A 144 10.66 -28.47 6.38
C SER A 144 11.75 -28.25 7.45
N SER A 145 13.03 -28.21 7.07
CA SER A 145 14.16 -27.88 7.96
C SER A 145 14.40 -26.38 8.15
N ALA A 146 13.92 -25.53 7.24
CA ALA A 146 13.90 -24.06 7.38
C ALA A 146 12.74 -23.54 8.25
N SER A 147 12.02 -24.46 8.90
CA SER A 147 10.87 -24.22 9.77
C SER A 147 11.17 -23.43 11.05
N SER A 148 12.40 -23.01 11.30
CA SER A 148 12.70 -22.12 12.44
C SER A 148 12.35 -20.64 12.19
N GLY A 149 12.10 -20.23 10.94
CA GLY A 149 11.85 -18.83 10.58
C GLY A 149 10.38 -18.44 10.54
N ASP A 150 10.06 -17.18 10.83
CA ASP A 150 8.68 -16.68 10.79
C ASP A 150 8.13 -16.66 9.35
N PHE A 151 6.88 -17.10 9.18
CA PHE A 151 6.21 -17.21 7.88
C PHE A 151 5.21 -16.07 7.67
N PHE A 152 5.36 -15.37 6.55
CA PHE A 152 4.47 -14.27 6.19
C PHE A 152 3.93 -14.45 4.78
N VAL A 153 2.64 -14.15 4.61
CA VAL A 153 1.93 -14.25 3.32
C VAL A 153 1.57 -12.86 2.84
N ARG A 154 1.73 -12.65 1.55
CA ARG A 154 1.37 -11.42 0.86
C ARG A 154 -0.15 -11.33 0.67
N ARG A 155 -0.76 -10.23 1.08
CA ARG A 155 -2.17 -9.88 0.80
C ARG A 155 -2.27 -8.72 -0.19
#